data_AF-A0A9D6MFB9-F1
#
_entry.id   AF-A0A9D6MFB9-F1
#
_cell.length_a   1.000
_cell.length_b   1.000
_cell.length_c   1.000
_cell.angle_alpha   90.00
_cell.angle_beta   90.00
_cell.angle_gamma   90.00
#
_symmetry.space_group_name_H-M   'P 1'
#
loop_
_entity.id
_entity.type
_entity.pdbx_description
1 polymer ?
#
loop_
_entity_poly.entity_id
_entity_poly.type
_entity_poly.pdbx_seq_one_letter_code
_entity_poly.pdbx_strand_id
1 'polypeptide(L)'
;MPEHGMHAWAQPITVVYVPGYLDPMLERALSELLEWFRANGSLVQSQPTNETDLILTTARFGQPLGRDEALLISGKRKYGLSRRPQVLTVVSLREKEYDEHIAHFTELAAHPEISHQYTGLGPQAVEVLVEQAQRGGPEVALGRLMQAQMISIRVMALIGEEAGQPLRAIHFDLAGAHPTTDAANLQAFADETGRRILTAVCAHDVDHHSEEAEPLSRAVWESLTTPEAMIQAGVTFTRYGFFTTPIAIEKILGYKGGIGEAIAAQYSEGCYAVYEPEIPGLITTATGSSRLVDKRSITRDDQGIVVGVKPERDGAKVMQVEGRPRTLPSVEAVEMMGICEALPPHPSKNRKGEPVSVPPVHAILHGHLGVQSYDPKCIETVFLDGLYYDYLVSCGTGALASGTAQAFMRSATLRDFADPRGVVFLEQPGHGVVIIEKWVEGKDPFETIHEYLETGRLKMTMQVPQGRVYWGRETAEYGRVLMQKAPGPAEAVAV
;
A
#
# COMPACT_ATOMS: atom_id res chain seq x y z
N MET A 1 27.01 -7.98 -11.73
CA MET A 1 25.77 -8.58 -11.20
C MET A 1 25.56 -7.98 -9.81
N PRO A 2 24.40 -7.41 -9.48
CA PRO A 2 24.16 -6.98 -8.11
C PRO A 2 24.28 -8.23 -7.22
N GLU A 3 25.00 -8.14 -6.10
CA GLU A 3 24.88 -9.15 -5.05
C GLU A 3 23.40 -9.22 -4.68
N HIS A 4 22.76 -10.36 -4.88
CA HIS A 4 21.32 -10.53 -4.61
C HIS A 4 21.13 -10.57 -3.09
N GLY A 5 21.07 -9.39 -2.48
CA GLY A 5 20.79 -9.20 -1.07
C GLY A 5 19.37 -9.61 -0.73
N MET A 6 19.11 -9.73 0.57
CA MET A 6 17.76 -9.86 1.10
C MET A 6 17.62 -8.81 2.20
N HIS A 7 16.39 -8.38 2.50
CA HIS A 7 16.17 -7.46 3.61
C HIS A 7 16.73 -8.06 4.90
N ALA A 8 17.42 -7.26 5.72
CA ALA A 8 18.10 -7.74 6.92
C ALA A 8 17.14 -8.34 7.97
N TRP A 9 15.86 -7.99 7.90
CA TRP A 9 14.78 -8.49 8.77
C TRP A 9 14.07 -9.72 8.19
N ALA A 10 14.32 -10.10 6.93
CA ALA A 10 13.75 -11.31 6.36
C ALA A 10 14.48 -12.52 6.91
N GLN A 11 13.72 -13.50 7.35
CA GLN A 11 14.22 -14.72 8.00
C GLN A 11 13.54 -15.95 7.40
N PRO A 12 14.13 -17.15 7.58
CA PRO A 12 13.45 -18.38 7.21
C PRO A 12 12.09 -18.50 7.90
N ILE A 13 11.11 -19.05 7.17
CA ILE A 13 9.71 -19.17 7.63
C ILE A 13 9.27 -20.64 7.67
N THR A 14 8.11 -20.89 8.27
CA THR A 14 7.42 -22.18 8.17
C THR A 14 6.37 -22.14 7.07
N VAL A 15 6.59 -22.93 6.01
CA VAL A 15 5.70 -23.04 4.85
C VAL A 15 4.96 -24.37 4.88
N VAL A 16 3.66 -24.35 4.58
CA VAL A 16 2.90 -25.55 4.29
C VAL A 16 2.31 -25.46 2.89
N TYR A 17 2.48 -26.52 2.12
CA TYR A 17 1.85 -26.66 0.81
C TYR A 17 0.57 -27.49 0.91
N VAL A 18 -0.56 -26.87 0.60
CA VAL A 18 -1.88 -27.51 0.55
C VAL A 18 -2.42 -27.39 -0.88
N PRO A 19 -2.11 -28.34 -1.79
CA PRO A 19 -2.55 -28.24 -3.17
C PRO A 19 -4.07 -28.32 -3.30
N GLY A 20 -4.63 -27.48 -4.17
CA GLY A 20 -5.99 -27.58 -4.67
C GLY A 20 -5.97 -28.14 -6.10
N TYR A 21 -6.31 -27.31 -7.08
CA TYR A 21 -6.18 -27.67 -8.50
C TYR A 21 -4.70 -27.71 -8.91
N LEU A 22 -4.29 -28.72 -9.68
CA LEU A 22 -2.93 -28.81 -10.22
C LEU A 22 -2.96 -29.09 -11.72
N ASP A 23 -2.03 -28.46 -12.41
CA ASP A 23 -1.65 -28.78 -13.77
C ASP A 23 -0.12 -28.90 -13.86
N PRO A 24 0.44 -29.38 -14.98
CA PRO A 24 1.88 -29.57 -15.11
C PRO A 24 2.71 -28.30 -14.92
N MET A 25 2.14 -27.11 -15.18
CA MET A 25 2.84 -25.83 -15.00
C MET A 25 3.00 -25.51 -13.51
N LEU A 26 1.91 -25.63 -12.76
CA LEU A 26 1.89 -25.44 -11.30
C LEU A 26 2.79 -26.45 -10.60
N GLU A 27 2.72 -27.73 -10.98
CA GLU A 27 3.54 -28.79 -10.37
C GLU A 27 5.05 -28.48 -10.51
N ARG A 28 5.51 -28.10 -11.70
CA ARG A 28 6.92 -27.78 -11.95
C ARG A 28 7.39 -26.56 -11.16
N ALA A 29 6.67 -25.45 -11.27
CA ALA A 29 7.07 -24.20 -10.63
C ALA A 29 7.04 -24.31 -9.09
N LEU A 30 6.01 -24.95 -8.53
CA LEU A 30 5.87 -25.08 -7.08
C LEU A 30 6.84 -26.11 -6.50
N SER A 31 7.18 -27.16 -7.24
CA SER A 31 8.23 -28.08 -6.81
C SER A 31 9.56 -27.36 -6.62
N GLU A 32 9.99 -26.56 -7.61
CA GLU A 32 11.25 -25.81 -7.53
C GLU A 32 11.22 -24.76 -6.41
N LEU A 33 10.09 -24.06 -6.25
CA LEU A 33 9.91 -23.08 -5.18
C LEU A 33 9.97 -23.71 -3.78
N LEU A 34 9.36 -24.88 -3.59
CA LEU A 34 9.41 -25.60 -2.31
C LEU A 34 10.82 -26.12 -2.01
N GLU A 35 11.58 -26.58 -3.00
CA GLU A 35 12.98 -26.92 -2.81
C GLU A 35 13.83 -25.70 -2.45
N TRP A 36 13.57 -24.56 -3.10
CA TRP A 36 14.24 -23.32 -2.74
C TRP A 36 14.00 -22.91 -1.29
N PHE A 37 12.76 -23.03 -0.78
CA PHE A 37 12.47 -22.76 0.64
C PHE A 37 13.31 -23.64 1.57
N ARG A 38 13.38 -24.95 1.29
CA ARG A 38 14.20 -25.88 2.09
C ARG A 38 15.69 -25.52 2.02
N ALA A 39 16.19 -25.22 0.82
CA ALA A 39 17.59 -24.85 0.60
C ALA A 39 17.99 -23.54 1.31
N ASN A 40 17.03 -22.64 1.52
CA ASN A 40 17.23 -21.37 2.22
C ASN A 40 16.80 -21.41 3.70
N GLY A 41 16.76 -22.60 4.28
CA GLY A 41 16.57 -22.81 5.72
C GLY A 41 15.13 -22.70 6.22
N SER A 42 14.15 -22.50 5.33
CA SER A 42 12.73 -22.50 5.71
C SER A 42 12.25 -23.94 5.95
N LEU A 43 11.31 -24.09 6.87
CA LEU A 43 10.73 -25.39 7.19
C LEU A 43 9.50 -25.63 6.31
N VAL A 44 9.57 -26.62 5.42
CA VAL A 44 8.40 -27.06 4.62
C VAL A 44 7.72 -28.23 5.34
N GLN A 45 6.57 -27.97 5.96
CA GLN A 45 5.79 -28.94 6.71
C GLN A 45 4.70 -29.60 5.85
N SER A 46 4.23 -30.78 6.28
CA SER A 46 3.18 -31.54 5.59
C SER A 46 1.76 -31.13 5.99
N GLN A 47 1.58 -30.48 7.15
CA GLN A 47 0.28 -30.01 7.63
C GLN A 47 0.40 -28.65 8.35
N PRO A 48 -0.63 -27.79 8.28
CA PRO A 48 -0.66 -26.53 9.03
C PRO A 48 -0.64 -26.73 10.54
N THR A 49 0.16 -25.92 11.22
CA THR A 49 0.29 -25.85 12.68
C THR A 49 0.26 -24.39 13.15
N ASN A 50 0.29 -24.14 14.46
CA ASN A 50 0.37 -22.77 15.00
C ASN A 50 1.70 -22.07 14.68
N GLU A 51 2.71 -22.83 14.25
CA GLU A 51 4.01 -22.32 13.80
C GLU A 51 4.00 -21.95 12.31
N THR A 52 2.98 -22.36 11.54
CA THR A 52 2.89 -22.04 10.11
C THR A 52 2.77 -20.54 9.88
N ASP A 53 3.69 -19.98 9.08
CA ASP A 53 3.69 -18.59 8.68
C ASP A 53 2.99 -18.39 7.34
N LEU A 54 3.17 -19.34 6.41
CA LEU A 54 2.61 -19.32 5.07
C LEU A 54 1.91 -20.64 4.73
N ILE A 55 0.67 -20.53 4.26
CA ILE A 55 -0.01 -21.58 3.51
C ILE A 55 0.09 -21.24 2.02
N LEU A 56 0.78 -22.09 1.26
CA LEU A 56 0.82 -22.07 -0.19
C LEU A 56 -0.23 -23.02 -0.73
N THR A 57 -1.14 -22.52 -1.57
CA THR A 57 -2.24 -23.31 -2.16
C THR A 57 -2.40 -23.01 -3.63
N THR A 58 -3.15 -23.85 -4.34
CA THR A 58 -3.43 -23.68 -5.76
C THR A 58 -4.92 -23.69 -6.06
N ALA A 59 -5.31 -23.00 -7.12
CA ALA A 59 -6.69 -22.97 -7.58
C ALA A 59 -6.76 -22.74 -9.09
N ARG A 60 -7.94 -23.03 -9.68
CA ARG A 60 -8.14 -22.92 -11.11
C ARG A 60 -8.71 -21.55 -11.46
N PHE A 61 -8.03 -20.83 -12.34
CA PHE A 61 -8.53 -19.56 -12.86
C PHE A 61 -9.91 -19.73 -13.53
N GLY A 62 -10.79 -18.75 -13.35
CA GLY A 62 -12.17 -18.80 -13.86
C GLY A 62 -13.12 -19.74 -13.10
N GLN A 63 -12.64 -20.45 -12.07
CA GLN A 63 -13.46 -21.29 -11.20
C GLN A 63 -13.46 -20.73 -9.76
N PRO A 64 -14.48 -19.95 -9.40
CA PRO A 64 -14.57 -19.33 -8.08
C PRO A 64 -14.62 -20.37 -6.96
N LEU A 65 -13.84 -20.15 -5.90
CA LEU A 65 -13.82 -21.00 -4.72
C LEU A 65 -15.00 -20.70 -3.81
N GLY A 66 -15.56 -21.76 -3.23
CA GLY A 66 -16.47 -21.64 -2.09
C GLY A 66 -15.74 -21.21 -0.81
N ARG A 67 -16.49 -20.66 0.15
CA ARG A 67 -15.93 -20.21 1.45
C ARG A 67 -15.22 -21.30 2.24
N ASP A 68 -15.70 -22.55 2.15
CA ASP A 68 -15.09 -23.68 2.84
C ASP A 68 -13.82 -24.18 2.14
N GLU A 69 -13.68 -23.88 0.85
CA GLU A 69 -12.50 -24.24 0.03
C GLU A 69 -11.39 -23.19 0.14
N ALA A 70 -11.75 -21.91 0.20
CA ALA A 70 -10.81 -20.81 0.30
C ALA A 70 -10.08 -20.81 1.67
N LEU A 71 -8.81 -21.20 1.66
CA LEU A 71 -8.00 -21.35 2.88
C LEU A 71 -7.77 -20.04 3.62
N LEU A 72 -7.89 -18.89 2.95
CA LEU A 72 -7.91 -17.61 3.66
C LEU A 72 -9.07 -17.59 4.68
N ILE A 73 -10.27 -18.02 4.31
CA ILE A 73 -11.43 -18.03 5.21
C ILE A 73 -11.42 -19.27 6.11
N SER A 74 -11.25 -20.45 5.51
CA SER A 74 -11.49 -21.72 6.20
C SER A 74 -10.27 -22.28 6.93
N GLY A 75 -9.05 -21.87 6.56
CA GLY A 75 -7.79 -22.50 7.00
C GLY A 75 -7.65 -22.57 8.52
N LYS A 76 -7.85 -21.43 9.21
CA LYS A 76 -7.76 -21.37 10.68
C LYS A 76 -8.66 -22.41 11.35
N ARG A 77 -9.95 -22.43 10.98
CA ARG A 77 -10.94 -23.35 11.54
C ARG A 77 -10.67 -24.80 11.14
N LYS A 78 -10.36 -25.03 9.86
CA LYS A 78 -10.13 -26.36 9.28
C LYS A 78 -8.96 -27.10 9.94
N TYR A 79 -7.91 -26.36 10.33
CA TYR A 79 -6.71 -26.93 10.93
C TYR A 79 -6.56 -26.62 12.43
N GLY A 80 -7.58 -26.03 13.07
CA GLY A 80 -7.56 -25.75 14.52
C GLY A 80 -6.47 -24.76 14.96
N LEU A 81 -6.16 -23.77 14.12
CA LEU A 81 -5.07 -22.83 14.37
C LEU A 81 -5.50 -21.70 15.34
N SER A 82 -4.59 -21.29 16.23
CA SER A 82 -4.79 -20.17 17.16
C SER A 82 -4.69 -18.83 16.44
N ARG A 83 -3.74 -18.71 15.50
CA ARG A 83 -3.55 -17.57 14.60
C ARG A 83 -3.86 -17.94 13.16
N ARG A 84 -3.94 -16.94 12.30
CA ARG A 84 -4.14 -17.11 10.86
C ARG A 84 -2.78 -16.96 10.15
N PRO A 85 -2.25 -18.01 9.52
CA PRO A 85 -1.09 -17.88 8.63
C PRO A 85 -1.44 -17.00 7.43
N GLN A 86 -0.44 -16.40 6.81
CA GLN A 86 -0.62 -15.78 5.51
C GLN A 86 -0.97 -16.85 4.47
N VAL A 87 -1.76 -16.49 3.46
CA VAL A 87 -2.16 -17.41 2.39
C VAL A 87 -1.74 -16.83 1.05
N LEU A 88 -1.01 -17.62 0.27
CA LEU A 88 -0.71 -17.34 -1.14
C LEU A 88 -1.42 -18.39 -2.00
N THR A 89 -2.32 -17.92 -2.86
CA THR A 89 -2.99 -18.78 -3.85
C THR A 89 -2.31 -18.63 -5.20
N VAL A 90 -1.87 -19.73 -5.78
CA VAL A 90 -1.23 -19.75 -7.10
C VAL A 90 -2.22 -20.27 -8.13
N VAL A 91 -2.36 -19.52 -9.22
CA VAL A 91 -3.21 -19.88 -10.35
C VAL A 91 -2.35 -19.94 -11.61
N SER A 92 -2.68 -20.83 -12.54
CA SER A 92 -2.05 -20.88 -13.85
C SER A 92 -2.98 -20.32 -14.93
N LEU A 93 -2.39 -19.60 -15.88
CA LEU A 93 -3.07 -19.13 -17.09
C LEU A 93 -2.20 -19.41 -18.31
N ARG A 94 -2.86 -19.60 -19.45
CA ARG A 94 -2.17 -19.59 -20.74
C ARG A 94 -1.86 -18.16 -21.14
N GLU A 95 -0.76 -17.93 -21.84
CA GLU A 95 -0.40 -16.59 -22.31
C GLU A 95 -1.52 -15.91 -23.11
N LYS A 96 -2.15 -16.65 -24.02
CA LYS A 96 -3.30 -16.14 -24.79
C LYS A 96 -4.49 -15.74 -23.90
N GLU A 97 -4.79 -16.52 -22.87
CA GLU A 97 -5.89 -16.24 -21.94
C GLU A 97 -5.59 -14.98 -21.11
N TYR A 98 -4.33 -14.82 -20.68
CA TYR A 98 -3.87 -13.59 -20.04
C TYR A 98 -4.04 -12.37 -20.96
N ASP A 99 -3.55 -12.44 -22.20
CA ASP A 99 -3.63 -11.33 -23.15
C ASP A 99 -5.09 -10.94 -23.47
N GLU A 100 -5.98 -11.92 -23.60
CA GLU A 100 -7.42 -11.70 -23.78
C GLU A 100 -8.02 -10.93 -22.60
N HIS A 101 -7.63 -11.25 -21.37
CA HIS A 101 -8.09 -10.52 -20.18
C HIS A 101 -7.51 -9.11 -20.07
N ILE A 102 -6.24 -8.91 -20.42
CA ILE A 102 -5.64 -7.58 -20.45
C ILE A 102 -6.32 -6.70 -21.50
N ALA A 103 -6.57 -7.24 -22.70
CA ALA A 103 -7.31 -6.53 -23.74
C ALA A 103 -8.73 -6.17 -23.27
N HIS A 104 -9.43 -7.11 -22.66
CA HIS A 104 -10.77 -6.89 -22.10
C HIS A 104 -10.78 -5.77 -21.05
N PHE A 105 -9.87 -5.78 -20.06
CA PHE A 105 -9.84 -4.73 -19.04
C PHE A 105 -9.36 -3.39 -19.57
N THR A 106 -8.53 -3.38 -20.62
CA THR A 106 -8.16 -2.15 -21.33
C THR A 106 -9.38 -1.53 -22.01
N GLU A 107 -10.17 -2.35 -22.70
CA GLU A 107 -11.43 -1.92 -23.33
C GLU A 107 -12.43 -1.43 -22.27
N LEU A 108 -12.58 -2.16 -21.16
CA LEU A 108 -13.46 -1.80 -20.06
C LEU A 108 -13.08 -0.45 -19.42
N ALA A 109 -11.78 -0.16 -19.30
CA ALA A 109 -11.32 1.13 -18.79
C ALA A 109 -11.70 2.30 -19.72
N ALA A 110 -11.62 2.08 -21.04
CA ALA A 110 -11.97 3.05 -22.07
C ALA A 110 -13.49 3.23 -22.23
N HIS A 111 -14.25 2.15 -22.02
CA HIS A 111 -15.69 2.05 -22.25
C HIS A 111 -16.43 1.51 -21.01
N PRO A 112 -16.53 2.30 -19.93
CA PRO A 112 -17.09 1.86 -18.64
C PRO A 112 -18.59 1.51 -18.70
N GLU A 113 -19.29 1.92 -19.76
CA GLU A 113 -20.69 1.58 -20.03
C GLU A 113 -20.90 0.09 -20.40
N ILE A 114 -19.83 -0.64 -20.71
CA ILE A 114 -19.90 -2.06 -21.05
C ILE A 114 -20.27 -2.86 -19.79
N SER A 115 -21.50 -3.38 -19.77
CA SER A 115 -21.97 -4.30 -18.73
C SER A 115 -21.40 -5.70 -18.98
N HIS A 116 -20.60 -6.20 -18.05
CA HIS A 116 -20.09 -7.56 -18.05
C HIS A 116 -20.42 -8.27 -16.73
N GLN A 117 -20.71 -9.57 -16.81
CA GLN A 117 -20.87 -10.41 -15.62
C GLN A 117 -19.66 -11.33 -15.49
N TYR A 118 -18.99 -11.26 -14.34
CA TYR A 118 -17.85 -12.10 -14.04
C TYR A 118 -18.30 -13.27 -13.17
N THR A 119 -17.97 -14.49 -13.61
CA THR A 119 -18.28 -15.71 -12.87
C THR A 119 -17.74 -15.63 -11.45
N GLY A 120 -18.62 -15.83 -10.46
CA GLY A 120 -18.29 -15.85 -9.03
C GLY A 120 -18.30 -14.52 -8.32
N LEU A 121 -18.58 -13.42 -9.03
CA LEU A 121 -18.59 -12.09 -8.45
C LEU A 121 -20.04 -11.57 -8.29
N GLY A 122 -20.22 -10.64 -7.35
CA GLY A 122 -21.49 -9.98 -7.10
C GLY A 122 -21.91 -9.03 -8.23
N PRO A 123 -23.18 -8.62 -8.28
CA PRO A 123 -23.71 -7.76 -9.35
C PRO A 123 -23.06 -6.37 -9.43
N GLN A 124 -22.46 -5.90 -8.33
CA GLN A 124 -21.78 -4.61 -8.26
C GLN A 124 -20.26 -4.71 -8.53
N ALA A 125 -19.76 -5.91 -8.83
CA ALA A 125 -18.32 -6.10 -9.02
C ALA A 125 -17.79 -5.43 -10.29
N VAL A 126 -18.61 -5.30 -11.34
CA VAL A 126 -18.21 -4.63 -12.58
C VAL A 126 -17.83 -3.17 -12.32
N GLU A 127 -18.56 -2.46 -11.44
CA GLU A 127 -18.26 -1.07 -11.08
C GLU A 127 -16.87 -0.97 -10.44
N VAL A 128 -16.55 -1.90 -9.54
CA VAL A 128 -15.23 -1.94 -8.88
C VAL A 128 -14.12 -2.27 -9.88
N LEU A 129 -14.35 -3.24 -10.77
CA LEU A 129 -13.35 -3.63 -11.78
C LEU A 129 -13.10 -2.53 -12.81
N VAL A 130 -14.13 -1.79 -13.22
CA VAL A 130 -14.00 -0.58 -14.06
C VAL A 130 -13.13 0.46 -13.35
N GLU A 131 -13.43 0.80 -12.10
CA GLU A 131 -12.67 1.79 -11.33
C GLU A 131 -11.20 1.38 -11.19
N GLN A 132 -10.95 0.10 -10.89
CA GLN A 132 -9.60 -0.43 -10.75
C GLN A 132 -8.86 -0.46 -12.09
N ALA A 133 -9.53 -0.79 -13.21
CA ALA A 133 -8.93 -0.77 -14.54
C ALA A 133 -8.55 0.66 -14.98
N GLN A 134 -9.40 1.65 -14.70
CA GLN A 134 -9.14 3.05 -15.02
C GLN A 134 -8.01 3.67 -14.21
N ARG A 135 -7.87 3.23 -12.94
CA ARG A 135 -6.89 3.80 -12.02
C ARG A 135 -5.58 3.04 -12.02
N GLY A 136 -5.63 1.77 -11.65
CA GLY A 136 -4.47 0.89 -11.48
C GLY A 136 -4.02 0.19 -12.76
N GLY A 137 -4.84 0.22 -13.81
CA GLY A 137 -4.58 -0.45 -15.07
C GLY A 137 -5.21 -1.86 -15.17
N PRO A 138 -5.14 -2.48 -16.36
CA PRO A 138 -5.80 -3.75 -16.62
C PRO A 138 -5.25 -4.91 -15.76
N GLU A 139 -3.97 -4.89 -15.39
CA GLU A 139 -3.35 -5.87 -14.49
C GLU A 139 -3.96 -5.81 -13.09
N VAL A 140 -4.20 -4.62 -12.55
CA VAL A 140 -4.81 -4.48 -11.22
C VAL A 140 -6.25 -4.99 -11.26
N ALA A 141 -7.02 -4.69 -12.31
CA ALA A 141 -8.37 -5.22 -12.48
C ALA A 141 -8.38 -6.76 -12.59
N LEU A 142 -7.45 -7.34 -13.33
CA LEU A 142 -7.27 -8.80 -13.41
C LEU A 142 -6.91 -9.39 -12.04
N GLY A 143 -5.99 -8.75 -11.30
CA GLY A 143 -5.63 -9.14 -9.94
C GLY A 143 -6.84 -9.15 -9.01
N ARG A 144 -7.71 -8.12 -9.09
CA ARG A 144 -8.95 -8.04 -8.31
C ARG A 144 -9.95 -9.13 -8.68
N LEU A 145 -10.09 -9.44 -9.97
CA LEU A 145 -10.91 -10.56 -10.43
C LEU A 145 -10.42 -11.87 -9.81
N MET A 146 -9.11 -12.15 -9.88
CA MET A 146 -8.53 -13.36 -9.30
C MET A 146 -8.67 -13.41 -7.78
N GLN A 147 -8.35 -12.33 -7.07
CA GLN A 147 -8.48 -12.24 -5.61
C GLN A 147 -9.92 -12.50 -5.16
N ALA A 148 -10.90 -12.01 -5.91
CA ALA A 148 -12.32 -12.26 -5.67
C ALA A 148 -12.69 -13.73 -5.88
N GLN A 149 -12.32 -14.30 -7.04
CA GLN A 149 -12.63 -15.69 -7.35
C GLN A 149 -11.95 -16.66 -6.38
N MET A 150 -10.72 -16.38 -5.98
CA MET A 150 -9.94 -17.25 -5.09
C MET A 150 -10.20 -16.96 -3.60
N ILE A 151 -10.91 -15.87 -3.28
CA ILE A 151 -11.07 -15.34 -1.92
C ILE A 151 -9.71 -15.30 -1.21
N SER A 152 -8.74 -14.65 -1.86
CA SER A 152 -7.34 -14.58 -1.41
C SER A 152 -6.84 -13.15 -1.51
N ILE A 153 -6.09 -12.68 -0.49
CA ILE A 153 -5.45 -11.35 -0.54
C ILE A 153 -4.27 -11.38 -1.49
N ARG A 154 -3.43 -12.42 -1.41
CA ARG A 154 -2.27 -12.59 -2.27
C ARG A 154 -2.54 -13.68 -3.30
N VAL A 155 -2.31 -13.34 -4.57
CA VAL A 155 -2.45 -14.26 -5.69
C VAL A 155 -1.20 -14.19 -6.54
N MET A 156 -0.63 -15.34 -6.90
CA MET A 156 0.41 -15.41 -7.93
C MET A 156 -0.17 -16.03 -9.19
N ALA A 157 -0.16 -15.29 -10.29
CA ALA A 157 -0.57 -15.79 -11.60
C ALA A 157 0.65 -16.29 -12.36
N LEU A 158 0.76 -17.60 -12.54
CA LEU A 158 1.79 -18.24 -13.34
C LEU A 158 1.30 -18.31 -14.79
N ILE A 159 1.98 -17.58 -15.67
CA ILE A 159 1.63 -17.47 -17.09
C ILE A 159 2.57 -18.37 -17.89
N GLY A 160 2.02 -19.21 -18.74
CA GLY A 160 2.82 -20.16 -19.53
C GLY A 160 2.23 -20.54 -20.87
N GLU A 161 2.98 -21.36 -21.59
CA GLU A 161 2.55 -21.94 -22.87
C GLU A 161 1.54 -23.08 -22.67
N GLU A 162 0.89 -23.51 -23.76
CA GLU A 162 -0.07 -24.62 -23.73
C GLU A 162 0.57 -25.97 -23.34
N ALA A 163 1.87 -26.16 -23.61
CA ALA A 163 2.65 -27.31 -23.14
C ALA A 163 2.94 -27.29 -21.61
N GLY A 164 2.49 -26.22 -20.93
CA GLY A 164 2.65 -26.00 -19.50
C GLY A 164 4.02 -25.46 -19.10
N GLN A 165 4.84 -24.99 -20.05
CA GLN A 165 6.10 -24.32 -19.70
C GLN A 165 5.78 -22.95 -19.11
N PRO A 166 6.15 -22.67 -17.84
CA PRO A 166 5.96 -21.33 -17.29
C PRO A 166 6.92 -20.36 -17.97
N LEU A 167 6.42 -19.16 -18.24
CA LEU A 167 7.17 -18.07 -18.89
C LEU A 167 7.40 -16.92 -17.91
N ARG A 168 6.39 -16.59 -17.11
CA ARG A 168 6.46 -15.52 -16.10
C ARG A 168 5.46 -15.75 -14.97
N ALA A 169 5.69 -15.12 -13.84
CA ALA A 169 4.73 -15.03 -12.74
C ALA A 169 4.45 -13.57 -12.40
N ILE A 170 3.18 -13.24 -12.15
CA ILE A 170 2.74 -11.92 -11.70
C ILE A 170 2.22 -12.05 -10.28
N HIS A 171 2.71 -11.20 -9.37
CA HIS A 171 2.39 -11.28 -7.94
C HIS A 171 1.41 -10.17 -7.55
N PHE A 172 0.16 -10.53 -7.27
CA PHE A 172 -0.89 -9.58 -6.89
C PHE A 172 -1.07 -9.48 -5.38
N ASP A 173 -1.23 -8.24 -4.88
CA ASP A 173 -1.60 -7.95 -3.49
C ASP A 173 -2.81 -7.02 -3.35
N LEU A 174 -3.20 -6.70 -2.11
CA LEU A 174 -4.33 -5.81 -1.87
C LEU A 174 -4.03 -4.34 -2.21
N ALA A 175 -2.78 -3.90 -2.14
CA ALA A 175 -2.41 -2.50 -2.40
C ALA A 175 -2.43 -2.14 -3.89
N GLY A 176 -2.30 -3.14 -4.77
CA GLY A 176 -2.26 -2.97 -6.23
C GLY A 176 -0.90 -3.32 -6.85
N ALA A 177 -0.02 -3.96 -6.08
CA ALA A 177 1.24 -4.47 -6.58
C ALA A 177 0.98 -5.59 -7.61
N HIS A 178 1.76 -5.58 -8.68
CA HIS A 178 1.80 -6.63 -9.71
C HIS A 178 3.21 -6.79 -10.31
N PRO A 179 4.29 -6.90 -9.49
CA PRO A 179 5.61 -7.17 -10.04
C PRO A 179 5.63 -8.50 -10.78
N THR A 180 6.47 -8.56 -11.81
CA THR A 180 6.64 -9.75 -12.66
C THR A 180 7.98 -10.39 -12.41
N THR A 181 8.00 -11.72 -12.34
CA THR A 181 9.20 -12.55 -12.26
C THR A 181 9.29 -13.43 -13.50
N ASP A 182 10.47 -13.52 -14.11
CA ASP A 182 10.74 -14.45 -15.21
C ASP A 182 10.64 -15.90 -14.70
N ALA A 183 9.90 -16.74 -15.43
CA ALA A 183 9.71 -18.16 -15.11
C ALA A 183 10.24 -19.12 -16.17
N ALA A 184 10.90 -18.62 -17.21
CA ALA A 184 11.53 -19.45 -18.24
C ALA A 184 12.70 -20.28 -17.69
N ASN A 185 13.38 -19.78 -16.64
CA ASN A 185 14.34 -20.53 -15.84
C ASN A 185 13.77 -20.76 -14.43
N LEU A 186 13.37 -22.00 -14.15
CA LEU A 186 12.72 -22.36 -12.88
C LEU A 186 13.58 -22.09 -11.64
N GLN A 187 14.90 -22.24 -11.74
CA GLN A 187 15.79 -22.00 -10.59
C GLN A 187 15.89 -20.49 -10.29
N ALA A 188 16.01 -19.66 -11.33
CA ALA A 188 16.01 -18.20 -11.19
C ALA A 188 14.64 -17.70 -10.69
N PHE A 189 13.57 -18.27 -11.23
CA PHE A 189 12.20 -18.04 -10.77
C PHE A 189 12.02 -18.33 -9.29
N ALA A 190 12.47 -19.50 -8.83
CA ALA A 190 12.33 -19.90 -7.44
C ALA A 190 13.17 -19.02 -6.52
N ASP A 191 14.35 -18.56 -6.96
CA ASP A 191 15.14 -17.60 -6.19
C ASP A 191 14.46 -16.25 -6.05
N GLU A 192 14.00 -15.65 -7.14
CA GLU A 192 13.36 -14.34 -7.09
C GLU A 192 12.00 -14.41 -6.37
N THR A 193 11.15 -15.37 -6.74
CA THR A 193 9.84 -15.57 -6.12
C THR A 193 9.95 -15.92 -4.65
N GLY A 194 10.90 -16.79 -4.30
CA GLY A 194 11.18 -17.16 -2.92
C GLY A 194 11.52 -15.95 -2.06
N ARG A 195 12.41 -15.06 -2.53
CA ARG A 195 12.77 -13.81 -1.83
C ARG A 195 11.60 -12.84 -1.71
N ARG A 196 10.79 -12.69 -2.76
CA ARG A 196 9.56 -11.88 -2.74
C ARG A 196 8.59 -12.39 -1.68
N ILE A 197 8.37 -13.71 -1.63
CA ILE A 197 7.46 -14.33 -0.65
C ILE A 197 8.03 -14.18 0.77
N LEU A 198 9.31 -14.47 1.00
CA LEU A 198 9.93 -14.28 2.32
C LEU A 198 9.80 -12.85 2.82
N THR A 199 10.08 -11.88 1.95
CA THR A 199 9.94 -10.45 2.25
C THR A 199 8.51 -10.12 2.66
N ALA A 200 7.53 -10.56 1.87
CA ALA A 200 6.13 -10.25 2.13
C ALA A 200 5.57 -10.98 3.37
N VAL A 201 6.08 -12.17 3.71
CA VAL A 201 5.67 -12.93 4.90
C VAL A 201 6.33 -12.41 6.18
N CYS A 202 7.59 -12.00 6.12
CA CYS A 202 8.33 -11.48 7.28
C CYS A 202 7.99 -10.02 7.60
N ALA A 203 7.37 -9.29 6.67
CA ALA A 203 6.86 -7.95 6.94
C ALA A 203 5.64 -8.05 7.87
N HIS A 204 5.84 -7.76 9.15
CA HIS A 204 4.78 -7.80 10.17
C HIS A 204 3.92 -6.53 10.13
N ASP A 205 2.62 -6.72 10.29
CA ASP A 205 1.64 -5.64 10.46
C ASP A 205 1.90 -4.88 11.76
N VAL A 206 1.57 -3.58 11.78
CA VAL A 206 1.75 -2.70 12.95
C VAL A 206 0.42 -2.14 13.47
N ASP A 207 -0.50 -3.03 13.81
CA ASP A 207 -1.88 -2.75 14.20
C ASP A 207 -2.15 -2.85 15.72
N HIS A 208 -1.14 -3.17 16.54
CA HIS A 208 -1.26 -3.30 18.00
C HIS A 208 -1.19 -1.95 18.72
N HIS A 209 -2.10 -1.04 18.36
CA HIS A 209 -2.16 0.30 18.94
C HIS A 209 -2.47 0.28 20.45
N SER A 210 -1.92 1.23 21.19
CA SER A 210 -2.23 1.46 22.61
C SER A 210 -2.93 2.79 22.80
N GLU A 211 -3.81 2.88 23.80
CA GLU A 211 -4.51 4.12 24.14
C GLU A 211 -3.81 4.85 25.28
N GLU A 212 -3.70 6.17 25.17
CA GLU A 212 -3.27 7.03 26.28
C GLU A 212 -4.31 7.04 27.39
N ALA A 213 -3.85 7.10 28.65
CA ALA A 213 -4.72 7.02 29.82
C ALA A 213 -5.62 8.25 29.98
N GLU A 214 -5.09 9.44 29.65
CA GLU A 214 -5.82 10.71 29.74
C GLU A 214 -6.30 11.14 28.34
N PRO A 215 -7.62 11.23 28.10
CA PRO A 215 -8.13 11.70 26.82
C PRO A 215 -7.95 13.21 26.67
N LEU A 216 -7.89 13.67 25.42
CA LEU A 216 -7.97 15.09 25.10
C LEU A 216 -9.35 15.63 25.50
N SER A 217 -9.38 16.73 26.25
CA SER A 217 -10.64 17.38 26.60
C SER A 217 -11.42 17.80 25.35
N ARG A 218 -12.74 17.69 25.42
CA ARG A 218 -13.61 18.09 24.30
C ARG A 218 -13.43 19.56 23.93
N ALA A 219 -13.27 20.44 24.93
CA ALA A 219 -13.10 21.87 24.69
C ALA A 219 -11.83 22.18 23.87
N VAL A 220 -10.72 21.49 24.13
CA VAL A 220 -9.49 21.66 23.34
C VAL A 220 -9.72 21.17 21.92
N TRP A 221 -10.27 19.97 21.74
CA TRP A 221 -10.60 19.44 20.41
C TRP A 221 -11.48 20.41 19.59
N GLU A 222 -12.54 20.94 20.22
CA GLU A 222 -13.46 21.83 19.53
C GLU A 222 -12.82 23.16 19.09
N SER A 223 -11.73 23.58 19.77
CA SER A 223 -11.01 24.82 19.47
C SER A 223 -9.99 24.72 18.33
N LEU A 224 -9.64 23.51 17.90
CA LEU A 224 -8.68 23.29 16.80
C LEU A 224 -9.33 23.65 15.46
N THR A 225 -8.54 24.12 14.49
CA THR A 225 -8.99 24.27 13.09
C THR A 225 -8.37 23.23 12.15
N THR A 226 -7.41 22.44 12.63
CA THR A 226 -6.81 21.34 11.88
C THR A 226 -7.85 20.32 11.41
N PRO A 227 -8.86 19.93 12.24
CA PRO A 227 -9.93 19.07 11.77
C PRO A 227 -10.65 19.57 10.53
N GLU A 228 -10.97 20.87 10.44
CA GLU A 228 -11.63 21.50 9.29
C GLU A 228 -10.73 21.53 8.07
N ALA A 229 -9.45 21.87 8.25
CA ALA A 229 -8.47 21.86 7.17
C ALA A 229 -8.37 20.45 6.54
N MET A 230 -8.37 19.40 7.37
CA MET A 230 -8.40 18.02 6.91
C MET A 230 -9.71 17.63 6.19
N ILE A 231 -10.86 18.11 6.64
CA ILE A 231 -12.15 17.88 5.95
C ILE A 231 -12.10 18.51 4.55
N GLN A 232 -11.61 19.75 4.46
CA GLN A 232 -11.47 20.44 3.18
C GLN A 232 -10.44 19.77 2.27
N ALA A 233 -9.31 19.30 2.81
CA ALA A 233 -8.29 18.57 2.07
C ALA A 233 -8.85 17.30 1.41
N GLY A 234 -9.73 16.56 2.10
CA GLY A 234 -10.40 15.39 1.54
C GLY A 234 -11.15 15.70 0.24
N VAL A 235 -11.93 16.78 0.24
CA VAL A 235 -12.65 17.25 -0.95
C VAL A 235 -11.69 17.73 -2.04
N THR A 236 -10.67 18.51 -1.66
CA THR A 236 -9.68 19.07 -2.59
C THR A 236 -8.91 17.98 -3.32
N PHE A 237 -8.30 17.03 -2.60
CA PHE A 237 -7.43 16.02 -3.20
C PHE A 237 -8.18 14.91 -3.93
N THR A 238 -9.47 14.73 -3.66
CA THR A 238 -10.34 13.88 -4.48
C THR A 238 -10.34 14.32 -5.94
N ARG A 239 -10.28 15.62 -6.22
CA ARG A 239 -10.26 16.16 -7.59
C ARG A 239 -8.98 15.81 -8.36
N TYR A 240 -7.91 15.45 -7.64
CA TYR A 240 -6.63 15.02 -8.18
C TYR A 240 -6.44 13.50 -8.11
N GLY A 241 -7.49 12.76 -7.73
CA GLY A 241 -7.48 11.31 -7.73
C GLY A 241 -6.84 10.65 -6.50
N PHE A 242 -6.50 11.39 -5.43
CA PHE A 242 -5.87 10.79 -4.23
C PHE A 242 -6.75 9.78 -3.50
N PHE A 243 -8.07 9.98 -3.52
CA PHE A 243 -9.01 9.17 -2.77
C PHE A 243 -10.08 8.59 -3.70
N THR A 244 -10.42 7.32 -3.46
CA THR A 244 -11.42 6.55 -4.21
C THR A 244 -12.68 6.35 -3.41
N THR A 245 -13.72 5.83 -4.09
CA THR A 245 -14.84 5.27 -3.35
C THR A 245 -14.32 4.08 -2.54
N PRO A 246 -14.59 4.00 -1.24
CA PRO A 246 -14.18 2.84 -0.46
C PRO A 246 -14.73 1.55 -1.06
N ILE A 247 -13.84 0.55 -1.21
CA ILE A 247 -14.19 -0.75 -1.75
C ILE A 247 -14.72 -1.61 -0.60
N ALA A 248 -16.03 -1.88 -0.63
CA ALA A 248 -16.61 -2.90 0.23
C ALA A 248 -16.41 -4.27 -0.42
N ILE A 249 -15.66 -5.16 0.22
CA ILE A 249 -15.36 -6.51 -0.32
C ILE A 249 -16.67 -7.27 -0.59
N GLU A 250 -17.72 -7.01 0.20
CA GLU A 250 -19.07 -7.56 -0.01
C GLU A 250 -19.66 -7.22 -1.39
N LYS A 251 -19.33 -6.05 -1.98
CA LYS A 251 -19.79 -5.68 -3.33
C LYS A 251 -19.15 -6.56 -4.41
N ILE A 252 -17.90 -6.95 -4.19
CA ILE A 252 -17.15 -7.82 -5.09
C ILE A 252 -17.61 -9.27 -4.92
N LEU A 253 -17.73 -9.75 -3.68
CA LEU A 253 -18.04 -11.15 -3.38
C LEU A 253 -19.54 -11.48 -3.38
N GLY A 254 -20.42 -10.49 -3.26
CA GLY A 254 -21.88 -10.66 -3.27
C GLY A 254 -22.49 -11.18 -1.96
N TYR A 255 -21.73 -11.25 -0.85
CA TYR A 255 -22.22 -11.70 0.45
C TYR A 255 -21.55 -10.95 1.63
N LYS A 256 -22.22 -10.94 2.80
CA LYS A 256 -21.83 -10.13 3.96
C LYS A 256 -21.13 -10.89 5.11
N GLY A 257 -21.36 -12.19 5.26
CA GLY A 257 -20.95 -12.95 6.45
C GLY A 257 -19.51 -13.48 6.40
N GLY A 258 -18.73 -13.25 7.46
CA GLY A 258 -17.43 -13.91 7.72
C GLY A 258 -16.21 -13.33 7.00
N ILE A 259 -16.37 -12.25 6.24
CA ILE A 259 -15.26 -11.54 5.58
C ILE A 259 -14.51 -10.66 6.59
N GLY A 260 -15.23 -9.94 7.46
CA GLY A 260 -14.62 -9.03 8.45
C GLY A 260 -13.76 -9.71 9.51
N GLU A 261 -13.92 -11.02 9.73
CA GLU A 261 -13.05 -11.81 10.60
C GLU A 261 -11.76 -12.29 9.89
N ALA A 262 -11.68 -12.05 8.58
CA ALA A 262 -10.68 -12.63 7.70
C ALA A 262 -9.79 -11.64 6.96
N ILE A 263 -10.39 -10.54 6.55
CA ILE A 263 -9.78 -9.36 5.93
C ILE A 263 -10.54 -8.18 6.54
N ALA A 264 -9.96 -6.98 6.57
CA ALA A 264 -10.76 -5.77 6.74
C ALA A 264 -11.97 -5.85 5.79
N ALA A 265 -13.20 -5.77 6.32
CA ALA A 265 -14.42 -5.93 5.50
C ALA A 265 -14.51 -4.91 4.35
N GLN A 266 -13.73 -3.83 4.49
CA GLN A 266 -13.69 -2.67 3.63
C GLN A 266 -12.25 -2.21 3.49
N TYR A 267 -11.94 -1.68 2.31
CA TYR A 267 -10.65 -1.12 1.96
C TYR A 267 -10.87 0.32 1.51
N SER A 268 -10.24 1.25 2.23
CA SER A 268 -10.20 2.67 1.86
C SER A 268 -8.77 2.99 1.48
N GLU A 269 -8.55 3.33 0.22
CA GLU A 269 -7.23 3.72 -0.28
C GLU A 269 -6.86 5.11 0.24
N GLY A 270 -5.56 5.29 0.51
CA GLY A 270 -5.01 6.57 0.91
C GLY A 270 -5.35 6.97 2.35
N CYS A 271 -4.52 7.86 2.88
CA CYS A 271 -4.72 8.49 4.17
C CYS A 271 -3.97 9.81 4.22
N TYR A 272 -4.31 10.65 5.19
CA TYR A 272 -3.63 11.92 5.37
C TYR A 272 -3.68 12.36 6.81
N ALA A 273 -2.69 13.16 7.19
CA ALA A 273 -2.48 13.61 8.55
C ALA A 273 -1.87 15.02 8.61
N VAL A 274 -2.09 15.70 9.72
CA VAL A 274 -1.52 17.02 10.02
C VAL A 274 -0.91 16.97 11.41
N TYR A 275 0.28 17.54 11.58
CA TYR A 275 0.88 17.74 12.88
C TYR A 275 0.25 18.96 13.55
N GLU A 276 -0.37 18.77 14.71
CA GLU A 276 -1.10 19.83 15.43
C GLU A 276 -0.21 20.46 16.51
N PRO A 277 0.18 21.74 16.44
CA PRO A 277 1.04 22.34 17.49
C PRO A 277 0.38 22.44 18.87
N GLU A 278 -0.95 22.46 18.96
CA GLU A 278 -1.68 22.51 20.25
C GLU A 278 -1.71 21.14 20.97
N ILE A 279 -1.42 20.04 20.28
CA ILE A 279 -1.42 18.68 20.81
C ILE A 279 -0.20 17.97 20.26
N PRO A 280 0.75 17.47 21.06
CA PRO A 280 2.00 16.91 20.56
C PRO A 280 1.80 15.60 19.77
N GLY A 281 1.31 15.69 18.53
CA GLY A 281 0.79 14.56 17.79
C GLY A 281 0.25 14.91 16.41
N LEU A 282 -0.06 13.85 15.66
CA LEU A 282 -0.70 13.88 14.36
C LEU A 282 -2.21 13.69 14.53
N ILE A 283 -3.00 14.58 13.94
CA ILE A 283 -4.39 14.28 13.62
C ILE A 283 -4.39 13.56 12.27
N THR A 284 -4.95 12.36 12.22
CA THR A 284 -4.94 11.48 11.05
C THR A 284 -6.33 10.97 10.74
N THR A 285 -6.60 10.70 9.46
CA THR A 285 -7.83 10.01 9.07
C THR A 285 -7.94 8.61 9.70
N ALA A 286 -9.15 8.20 10.05
CA ALA A 286 -9.44 6.93 10.72
C ALA A 286 -9.30 5.72 9.79
N THR A 287 -8.98 4.54 10.34
CA THR A 287 -8.93 3.30 9.55
C THR A 287 -10.30 2.88 9.03
N GLY A 288 -10.34 2.44 7.76
CA GLY A 288 -11.53 1.84 7.15
C GLY A 288 -11.83 0.41 7.62
N SER A 289 -10.95 -0.19 8.44
CA SER A 289 -11.06 -1.59 8.87
C SER A 289 -12.19 -1.86 9.87
N SER A 290 -12.51 -0.87 10.71
CA SER A 290 -13.52 -1.00 11.78
C SER A 290 -14.89 -0.44 11.40
N ARG A 291 -14.92 0.52 10.47
CA ARG A 291 -16.12 1.10 9.86
C ARG A 291 -15.78 1.76 8.54
N LEU A 292 -16.78 1.98 7.70
CA LEU A 292 -16.59 2.64 6.41
C LEU A 292 -16.18 4.09 6.66
N VAL A 293 -15.02 4.46 6.14
CA VAL A 293 -14.51 5.83 6.13
C VAL A 293 -14.30 6.23 4.69
N ASP A 294 -15.05 7.22 4.23
CA ASP A 294 -14.86 7.80 2.90
C ASP A 294 -13.91 9.01 3.02
N LYS A 295 -12.65 8.83 2.63
CA LYS A 295 -11.60 9.85 2.73
C LYS A 295 -11.91 11.12 1.93
N ARG A 296 -12.86 11.05 1.00
CA ARG A 296 -13.32 12.18 0.18
C ARG A 296 -14.23 13.12 0.95
N SER A 297 -14.85 12.63 2.02
CA SER A 297 -15.89 13.33 2.77
C SER A 297 -15.85 13.01 4.27
N ILE A 298 -14.63 12.99 4.83
CA ILE A 298 -14.45 12.77 6.26
C ILE A 298 -15.17 13.85 7.09
N THR A 299 -15.52 13.50 8.31
CA THR A 299 -15.99 14.40 9.36
C THR A 299 -14.96 14.44 10.49
N ARG A 300 -15.20 15.25 11.53
CA ARG A 300 -14.39 15.18 12.74
C ARG A 300 -14.35 13.74 13.30
N ASP A 301 -15.46 12.98 13.24
CA ASP A 301 -15.58 11.61 13.78
C ASP A 301 -14.70 10.58 13.06
N ASP A 302 -14.25 10.94 11.86
CA ASP A 302 -13.32 10.17 11.03
C ASP A 302 -11.85 10.54 11.26
N GLN A 303 -11.53 11.21 12.38
CA GLN A 303 -10.18 11.66 12.70
C GLN A 303 -9.71 11.10 14.04
N GLY A 304 -8.56 10.42 14.03
CA GLY A 304 -7.87 9.91 15.21
C GLY A 304 -6.64 10.76 15.54
N ILE A 305 -6.18 10.69 16.79
CA ILE A 305 -4.99 11.41 17.25
C ILE A 305 -3.90 10.40 17.58
N VAL A 306 -2.75 10.53 16.92
CA VAL A 306 -1.56 9.72 17.16
C VAL A 306 -0.54 10.60 17.86
N VAL A 307 -0.07 10.21 19.04
CA VAL A 307 0.89 11.01 19.85
C VAL A 307 2.28 10.39 19.92
N GLY A 308 2.46 9.24 19.27
CA GLY A 308 3.77 8.62 19.12
C GLY A 308 3.68 7.19 18.58
N VAL A 309 4.83 6.55 18.43
CA VAL A 309 4.94 5.12 18.15
C VAL A 309 5.24 4.36 19.46
N LYS A 310 4.71 3.15 19.61
CA LYS A 310 5.04 2.29 20.75
C LYS A 310 6.54 1.92 20.76
N PRO A 311 7.16 1.70 21.93
CA PRO A 311 8.55 1.23 22.01
C PRO A 311 8.79 -0.06 21.22
N GLU A 312 7.81 -0.97 21.19
CA GLU A 312 7.87 -2.24 20.46
C GLU A 312 7.74 -2.06 18.94
N ARG A 313 7.33 -0.87 18.48
CA ARG A 313 7.09 -0.52 17.07
C ARG A 313 6.06 -1.37 16.32
N ASP A 314 5.23 -2.09 17.06
CA ASP A 314 4.12 -2.90 16.55
C ASP A 314 2.77 -2.13 16.54
N GLY A 315 2.78 -0.83 16.87
CA GLY A 315 1.59 0.00 16.86
C GLY A 315 1.84 1.46 17.27
N ALA A 316 0.80 2.28 17.08
CA ALA A 316 0.79 3.69 17.47
C ALA A 316 0.25 3.90 18.89
N LYS A 317 0.63 5.01 19.52
CA LYS A 317 0.00 5.54 20.73
C LYS A 317 -1.12 6.49 20.34
N VAL A 318 -2.34 6.17 20.74
CA VAL A 318 -3.56 6.84 20.29
C VAL A 318 -4.18 7.60 21.46
N MET A 319 -4.48 8.88 21.23
CA MET A 319 -5.19 9.72 22.20
C MET A 319 -6.67 9.82 21.79
N GLN A 320 -7.57 9.46 22.71
CA GLN A 320 -9.01 9.60 22.50
C GLN A 320 -9.48 11.02 22.85
N VAL A 321 -10.62 11.43 22.31
CA VAL A 321 -11.26 12.71 22.66
C VAL A 321 -12.45 12.46 23.57
N GLU A 322 -12.54 13.22 24.65
CA GLU A 322 -13.60 13.11 25.64
C GLU A 322 -14.99 13.24 25.00
N GLY A 323 -15.87 12.29 25.31
CA GLY A 323 -17.27 12.29 24.87
C GLY A 323 -17.48 12.00 23.38
N ARG A 324 -16.45 11.53 22.66
CA ARG A 324 -16.54 11.13 21.25
C ARG A 324 -16.42 9.61 21.08
N PRO A 325 -16.95 9.03 19.98
CA PRO A 325 -16.75 7.62 19.68
C PRO A 325 -15.27 7.29 19.61
N ARG A 326 -14.93 6.06 20.00
CA ARG A 326 -13.58 5.54 19.86
C ARG A 326 -13.18 5.53 18.38
N THR A 327 -12.09 6.21 18.06
CA THR A 327 -11.57 6.28 16.69
C THR A 327 -10.16 5.72 16.63
N LEU A 328 -9.97 4.70 15.81
CA LEU A 328 -8.65 4.16 15.49
C LEU A 328 -8.06 4.89 14.28
N PRO A 329 -6.76 5.23 14.31
CA PRO A 329 -6.10 5.94 13.22
C PRO A 329 -5.91 5.03 11.99
N SER A 330 -5.43 5.57 10.87
CA SER A 330 -5.08 4.79 9.67
C SER A 330 -4.06 3.68 9.97
N VAL A 331 -4.02 2.64 9.13
CA VAL A 331 -3.02 1.56 9.27
C VAL A 331 -1.59 2.06 9.03
N GLU A 332 -1.44 3.17 8.31
CA GLU A 332 -0.17 3.88 8.10
C GLU A 332 0.18 4.85 9.25
N ALA A 333 -0.56 4.87 10.36
CA ALA A 333 -0.30 5.77 11.48
C ALA A 333 1.13 5.66 12.03
N VAL A 334 1.67 4.44 12.11
CA VAL A 334 3.03 4.17 12.57
C VAL A 334 4.06 4.71 11.57
N GLU A 335 3.78 4.60 10.27
CA GLU A 335 4.62 5.18 9.22
C GLU A 335 4.62 6.71 9.30
N MET A 336 3.45 7.34 9.34
CA MET A 336 3.30 8.79 9.39
C MET A 336 3.97 9.40 10.63
N MET A 337 3.69 8.84 11.80
CA MET A 337 4.32 9.31 13.04
C MET A 337 5.82 8.97 13.08
N GLY A 338 6.22 7.81 12.55
CA GLY A 338 7.62 7.42 12.45
C GLY A 338 8.45 8.42 11.64
N ILE A 339 7.88 9.02 10.58
CA ILE A 339 8.54 10.11 9.84
C ILE A 339 8.74 11.34 10.75
N CYS A 340 7.70 11.76 11.47
CA CYS A 340 7.77 12.92 12.36
C CYS A 340 8.81 12.72 13.47
N GLU A 341 8.84 11.55 14.12
CA GLU A 341 9.77 11.22 15.21
C GLU A 341 11.23 11.08 14.73
N ALA A 342 11.44 10.72 13.47
CA ALA A 342 12.77 10.49 12.90
C ALA A 342 13.49 11.80 12.49
N LEU A 343 12.76 12.89 12.34
CA LEU A 343 13.28 14.19 11.89
C LEU A 343 13.61 15.10 13.08
N PRO A 344 14.67 15.94 12.97
CA PRO A 344 15.02 16.86 14.04
C PRO A 344 13.91 17.89 14.24
N PRO A 345 13.42 18.10 15.46
CA PRO A 345 12.33 19.04 15.69
C PRO A 345 12.83 20.49 15.62
N HIS A 346 11.94 21.39 15.24
CA HIS A 346 12.20 22.81 15.10
C HIS A 346 11.41 23.62 16.16
N PRO A 347 12.00 24.67 16.76
CA PRO A 347 11.28 25.59 17.63
C PRO A 347 10.16 26.31 16.86
N SER A 348 8.95 26.31 17.41
CA SER A 348 7.80 27.00 16.83
C SER A 348 6.98 27.66 17.93
N LYS A 349 5.86 28.27 17.54
CA LYS A 349 4.84 28.78 18.47
C LYS A 349 3.50 28.18 18.11
N ASN A 350 2.74 27.79 19.12
CA ASN A 350 1.35 27.42 18.95
C ASN A 350 0.48 28.66 18.74
N ARG A 351 -0.84 28.51 18.61
CA ARG A 351 -1.78 29.60 18.34
C ARG A 351 -1.90 30.57 19.50
N LYS A 352 -1.58 30.12 20.72
CA LYS A 352 -1.50 30.97 21.92
C LYS A 352 -0.17 31.74 22.00
N GLY A 353 0.74 31.52 21.06
CA GLY A 353 2.07 32.13 21.04
C GLY A 353 3.06 31.45 22.00
N GLU A 354 2.69 30.31 22.60
CA GLU A 354 3.53 29.55 23.51
C GLU A 354 4.60 28.81 22.72
N PRO A 355 5.85 28.74 23.23
CA PRO A 355 6.92 28.01 22.57
C PRO A 355 6.63 26.50 22.55
N VAL A 356 6.69 25.91 21.38
CA VAL A 356 6.53 24.46 21.16
C VAL A 356 7.64 23.93 20.27
N SER A 357 7.81 22.61 20.22
CA SER A 357 8.74 21.93 19.34
C SER A 357 7.96 21.04 18.40
N VAL A 358 8.10 21.26 17.09
CA VAL A 358 7.35 20.54 16.05
C VAL A 358 8.31 19.87 15.07
N PRO A 359 7.97 18.73 14.45
CA PRO A 359 8.75 18.23 13.33
C PRO A 359 8.70 19.23 12.17
N PRO A 360 9.64 19.19 11.22
CA PRO A 360 9.56 19.99 9.99
C PRO A 360 8.32 19.64 9.14
N VAL A 361 7.68 18.52 9.42
CA VAL A 361 6.44 18.05 8.79
C VAL A 361 5.24 18.83 9.30
N HIS A 362 4.52 19.50 8.39
CA HIS A 362 3.23 20.13 8.67
C HIS A 362 2.08 19.19 8.34
N ALA A 363 2.08 18.62 7.14
CA ALA A 363 1.05 17.71 6.66
C ALA A 363 1.64 16.55 5.87
N ILE A 364 0.95 15.41 5.89
CA ILE A 364 1.32 14.19 5.17
C ILE A 364 0.11 13.73 4.37
N LEU A 365 0.32 13.49 3.08
CA LEU A 365 -0.67 12.96 2.15
C LEU A 365 -0.14 11.65 1.56
N HIS A 366 -0.89 10.57 1.74
CA HIS A 366 -0.58 9.25 1.21
C HIS A 366 -1.64 8.84 0.19
N GLY A 367 -1.23 8.52 -1.04
CA GLY A 367 -2.13 8.21 -2.14
C GLY A 367 -1.68 7.00 -2.95
N HIS A 368 -2.64 6.23 -3.46
CA HIS A 368 -2.39 5.00 -4.23
C HIS A 368 -2.31 5.31 -5.72
N LEU A 369 -1.30 6.10 -6.07
CA LEU A 369 -1.06 6.66 -7.38
C LEU A 369 0.39 7.12 -7.46
N GLY A 370 0.85 7.54 -8.64
CA GLY A 370 2.24 7.92 -8.87
C GLY A 370 2.43 9.41 -9.17
N VAL A 371 3.67 9.86 -9.16
CA VAL A 371 4.07 11.18 -9.65
C VAL A 371 4.44 11.05 -11.12
N GLN A 372 3.85 11.86 -11.99
CA GLN A 372 4.21 11.96 -13.40
C GLN A 372 5.43 12.87 -13.59
N SER A 373 5.38 14.06 -12.96
CA SER A 373 6.46 15.03 -13.00
C SER A 373 6.43 16.02 -11.84
N TYR A 374 7.56 16.66 -11.57
CA TYR A 374 7.68 17.68 -10.52
C TYR A 374 8.69 18.79 -10.85
N ASP A 375 8.54 19.96 -10.23
CA ASP A 375 9.49 21.08 -10.30
C ASP A 375 10.56 20.95 -9.20
N PRO A 376 11.83 20.64 -9.54
CA PRO A 376 12.87 20.39 -8.55
C PRO A 376 13.30 21.66 -7.78
N LYS A 377 12.87 22.86 -8.20
CA LYS A 377 13.13 24.10 -7.44
C LYS A 377 12.24 24.23 -6.21
N CYS A 378 11.12 23.52 -6.18
CA CYS A 378 10.11 23.64 -5.13
C CYS A 378 9.83 22.31 -4.42
N ILE A 379 10.25 21.20 -5.03
CA ILE A 379 9.92 19.85 -4.59
C ILE A 379 11.20 19.00 -4.56
N GLU A 380 11.39 18.26 -3.46
CA GLU A 380 12.41 17.21 -3.35
C GLU A 380 11.77 15.83 -3.51
N THR A 381 12.48 14.88 -4.10
CA THR A 381 12.14 13.45 -4.05
C THR A 381 13.19 12.73 -3.21
N VAL A 382 12.74 11.79 -2.38
CA VAL A 382 13.62 10.84 -1.67
C VAL A 382 13.27 9.42 -2.08
N PHE A 383 14.18 8.49 -1.84
CA PHE A 383 14.06 7.10 -2.28
C PHE A 383 14.22 6.15 -1.10
N LEU A 384 13.46 5.06 -1.12
CA LEU A 384 13.72 3.88 -0.28
C LEU A 384 15.10 3.28 -0.59
N ASP A 385 15.57 2.41 0.29
CA ASP A 385 16.76 1.60 0.02
C ASP A 385 16.48 0.59 -1.11
N GLY A 386 17.52 0.20 -1.85
CA GLY A 386 17.39 -0.54 -3.11
C GLY A 386 16.51 -1.79 -3.02
N LEU A 387 16.63 -2.57 -1.94
CA LEU A 387 15.89 -3.82 -1.77
C LEU A 387 14.37 -3.63 -1.69
N TYR A 388 13.86 -2.46 -1.31
CA TYR A 388 12.42 -2.20 -1.31
C TYR A 388 11.82 -2.13 -2.72
N TYR A 389 12.63 -1.86 -3.74
CA TYR A 389 12.17 -1.86 -5.13
C TYR A 389 12.29 -3.22 -5.80
N ASP A 390 13.17 -4.08 -5.30
CA ASP A 390 13.38 -5.42 -5.83
C ASP A 390 12.43 -6.40 -5.14
N TYR A 391 12.28 -6.28 -3.82
CA TYR A 391 11.37 -7.06 -2.98
C TYR A 391 10.41 -6.12 -2.24
N LEU A 392 9.22 -5.98 -2.81
CA LEU A 392 8.21 -5.02 -2.38
C LEU A 392 7.69 -5.33 -0.98
N VAL A 393 7.33 -4.29 -0.24
CA VAL A 393 6.79 -4.37 1.11
C VAL A 393 5.46 -3.62 1.13
N SER A 394 4.39 -4.30 1.54
CA SER A 394 3.05 -3.71 1.59
C SER A 394 2.90 -2.69 2.73
N CYS A 395 1.85 -1.88 2.62
CA CYS A 395 1.47 -0.87 3.61
C CYS A 395 1.08 -1.44 4.97
N GLY A 396 1.07 -0.58 5.99
CA GLY A 396 0.69 -1.00 7.35
C GLY A 396 1.65 -1.97 8.01
N THR A 397 2.86 -2.14 7.47
CA THR A 397 3.92 -2.99 8.02
C THR A 397 5.03 -2.17 8.68
N GLY A 398 5.67 -2.75 9.69
CA GLY A 398 6.77 -2.09 10.41
C GLY A 398 8.00 -1.90 9.53
N ALA A 399 8.22 -2.82 8.59
CA ALA A 399 9.29 -2.74 7.61
C ALA A 399 9.13 -1.51 6.70
N LEU A 400 7.94 -1.32 6.10
CA LEU A 400 7.71 -0.15 5.26
C LEU A 400 7.75 1.15 6.07
N ALA A 401 7.13 1.19 7.25
CA ALA A 401 7.18 2.35 8.14
C ALA A 401 8.63 2.77 8.46
N SER A 402 9.49 1.81 8.80
CA SER A 402 10.91 2.07 9.05
C SER A 402 11.65 2.52 7.78
N GLY A 403 11.41 1.85 6.64
CA GLY A 403 12.04 2.20 5.36
C GLY A 403 11.68 3.61 4.90
N THR A 404 10.40 3.97 4.97
CA THR A 404 9.90 5.30 4.64
C THR A 404 10.49 6.37 5.57
N ALA A 405 10.48 6.14 6.89
CA ALA A 405 11.06 7.09 7.84
C ALA A 405 12.56 7.31 7.56
N GLN A 406 13.33 6.25 7.32
CA GLN A 406 14.76 6.34 6.97
C GLN A 406 14.99 7.09 5.65
N ALA A 407 14.11 6.94 4.66
CA ALA A 407 14.20 7.68 3.42
C ALA A 407 13.96 9.18 3.63
N PHE A 408 12.93 9.56 4.38
CA PHE A 408 12.67 10.97 4.70
C PHE A 408 13.74 11.59 5.61
N MET A 409 14.39 10.81 6.49
CA MET A 409 15.58 11.27 7.23
C MET A 409 16.74 11.70 6.32
N ARG A 410 16.76 11.31 5.04
CA ARG A 410 17.77 11.74 4.07
C ARG A 410 17.40 13.01 3.31
N SER A 411 16.17 13.50 3.45
CA SER A 411 15.70 14.73 2.80
C SER A 411 16.55 15.93 3.23
N ALA A 412 17.09 16.67 2.26
CA ALA A 412 17.74 17.94 2.53
C ALA A 412 16.70 18.98 2.98
N THR A 413 15.52 18.99 2.34
CA THR A 413 14.45 19.95 2.62
C THR A 413 13.87 19.84 4.02
N LEU A 414 13.72 18.62 4.55
CA LEU A 414 13.18 18.41 5.90
C LEU A 414 14.26 18.55 6.98
N ARG A 415 15.54 18.35 6.65
CA ARG A 415 16.65 18.55 7.59
C ARG A 415 17.07 20.01 7.73
N ASP A 416 16.88 20.80 6.67
CA ASP A 416 17.18 22.23 6.66
C ASP A 416 15.88 23.03 6.49
N PHE A 417 15.42 23.62 7.59
CA PHE A 417 14.20 24.43 7.58
C PHE A 417 14.33 25.65 6.65
N ALA A 418 15.55 26.13 6.39
CA ALA A 418 15.83 27.24 5.48
C ALA A 418 15.81 26.86 3.99
N ASP A 419 15.77 25.57 3.65
CA ASP A 419 15.62 25.12 2.28
C ASP A 419 14.31 25.69 1.67
N PRO A 420 14.32 26.26 0.45
CA PRO A 420 13.13 26.93 -0.08
C PRO A 420 12.05 25.96 -0.59
N ARG A 421 12.34 24.66 -0.72
CA ARG A 421 11.37 23.68 -1.20
C ARG A 421 10.32 23.44 -0.11
N GLY A 422 9.05 23.43 -0.50
CA GLY A 422 7.92 23.30 0.42
C GLY A 422 7.39 21.87 0.53
N VAL A 423 7.72 21.00 -0.44
CA VAL A 423 7.17 19.64 -0.54
C VAL A 423 8.29 18.63 -0.76
N VAL A 424 8.17 17.47 -0.11
CA VAL A 424 9.04 16.31 -0.33
C VAL A 424 8.16 15.11 -0.61
N PHE A 425 8.49 14.25 -1.58
CA PHE A 425 7.75 13.02 -1.80
C PHE A 425 8.65 11.79 -1.93
N LEU A 426 8.01 10.63 -1.76
CA LEU A 426 8.60 9.30 -1.96
C LEU A 426 7.57 8.40 -2.64
N GLU A 427 7.97 7.72 -3.70
CA GLU A 427 7.16 6.67 -4.33
C GLU A 427 7.46 5.30 -3.71
N GLN A 428 6.41 4.62 -3.24
CA GLN A 428 6.44 3.28 -2.67
C GLN A 428 6.06 2.25 -3.74
N PRO A 429 7.00 1.41 -4.20
CA PRO A 429 6.74 0.46 -5.26
C PRO A 429 5.72 -0.60 -4.83
N GLY A 430 4.76 -0.89 -5.71
CA GLY A 430 3.59 -1.72 -5.48
C GLY A 430 2.44 -1.03 -4.76
N HIS A 431 2.56 0.24 -4.39
CA HIS A 431 1.61 0.88 -3.47
C HIS A 431 1.17 2.28 -3.90
N GLY A 432 2.09 3.25 -4.00
CA GLY A 432 1.70 4.64 -4.24
C GLY A 432 2.76 5.67 -3.91
N VAL A 433 2.34 6.80 -3.33
CA VAL A 433 3.20 7.93 -3.00
C VAL A 433 2.88 8.48 -1.61
N VAL A 434 3.94 8.80 -0.86
CA VAL A 434 3.88 9.58 0.38
C VAL A 434 4.39 10.98 0.05
N ILE A 435 3.60 12.01 0.33
CA ILE A 435 3.91 13.42 0.10
C ILE A 435 3.89 14.15 1.43
N ILE A 436 4.95 14.88 1.72
CA ILE A 436 5.12 15.69 2.92
C ILE A 436 5.08 17.15 2.53
N GLU A 437 4.24 17.91 3.22
CA GLU A 437 4.29 19.36 3.25
C GLU A 437 5.14 19.81 4.43
N LYS A 438 6.16 20.63 4.16
CA LYS A 438 6.92 21.33 5.19
C LYS A 438 6.11 22.54 5.69
N TRP A 439 6.32 22.95 6.93
CA TRP A 439 5.81 24.23 7.42
C TRP A 439 6.24 25.39 6.51
N VAL A 440 5.26 26.14 5.99
CA VAL A 440 5.46 27.36 5.21
C VAL A 440 4.73 28.50 5.92
N GLU A 441 5.43 29.62 6.13
CA GLU A 441 4.87 30.77 6.84
C GLU A 441 3.60 31.27 6.16
N GLY A 442 2.55 31.46 6.97
CA GLY A 442 1.26 32.00 6.52
C GLY A 442 0.38 31.01 5.76
N LYS A 443 0.73 29.73 5.70
CA LYS A 443 -0.05 28.70 5.00
C LYS A 443 -0.73 27.73 5.94
N ASP A 444 -1.96 27.38 5.59
CA ASP A 444 -2.72 26.32 6.25
C ASP A 444 -2.22 24.93 5.80
N PRO A 445 -2.46 23.87 6.58
CA PRO A 445 -2.09 22.51 6.19
C PRO A 445 -2.64 22.13 4.81
N PHE A 446 -1.80 21.50 3.99
CA PHE A 446 -2.08 21.02 2.63
C PHE A 446 -2.16 22.09 1.54
N GLU A 447 -2.09 23.38 1.89
CA GLU A 447 -2.22 24.48 0.93
C GLU A 447 -1.08 24.48 -0.10
N THR A 448 0.15 24.17 0.32
CA THR A 448 1.31 24.16 -0.59
C THR A 448 1.24 23.01 -1.57
N ILE A 449 0.85 21.81 -1.11
CA ILE A 449 0.64 20.67 -2.01
C ILE A 449 -0.44 21.01 -3.03
N HIS A 450 -1.57 21.58 -2.58
CA HIS A 450 -2.67 21.96 -3.47
C HIS A 450 -2.24 22.98 -4.53
N GLU A 451 -1.54 24.05 -4.15
CA GLU A 451 -1.01 25.04 -5.11
C GLU A 451 -0.06 24.41 -6.13
N TYR A 452 0.78 23.47 -5.71
CA TYR A 452 1.73 22.81 -6.61
C TYR A 452 1.01 21.92 -7.63
N LEU A 453 -0.07 21.25 -7.23
CA LEU A 453 -0.94 20.52 -8.14
C LEU A 453 -1.67 21.47 -9.10
N GLU A 454 -2.25 22.55 -8.60
CA GLU A 454 -3.00 23.54 -9.41
C GLU A 454 -2.10 24.24 -10.44
N THR A 455 -0.87 24.59 -10.06
CA THR A 455 0.10 25.28 -10.92
C THR A 455 0.93 24.33 -11.79
N GLY A 456 0.67 23.03 -11.72
CA GLY A 456 1.37 21.98 -12.46
C GLY A 456 2.85 21.84 -12.09
N ARG A 457 3.26 22.32 -10.91
CA ARG A 457 4.59 22.06 -10.33
C ARG A 457 4.71 20.64 -9.80
N LEU A 458 3.59 20.02 -9.46
CA LEU A 458 3.46 18.60 -9.18
C LEU A 458 2.37 18.06 -10.10
N LYS A 459 2.67 17.02 -10.87
CA LYS A 459 1.68 16.32 -11.69
C LYS A 459 1.61 14.87 -11.25
N MET A 460 0.40 14.42 -10.99
CA MET A 460 0.14 13.04 -10.59
C MET A 460 -0.24 12.19 -11.81
N THR A 461 -0.03 10.88 -11.70
CA THR A 461 -0.55 9.86 -12.62
C THR A 461 -1.31 8.82 -11.81
N MET A 462 -2.39 8.27 -12.37
CA MET A 462 -3.17 7.24 -11.69
C MET A 462 -2.40 5.92 -11.53
N GLN A 463 -1.33 5.74 -12.31
CA GLN A 463 -0.50 4.54 -12.27
C GLN A 463 0.26 4.43 -10.95
N VAL A 464 0.09 3.29 -10.27
CA VAL A 464 0.87 2.92 -9.10
C VAL A 464 2.28 2.52 -9.54
N PRO A 465 3.35 3.09 -8.94
CA PRO A 465 4.72 2.68 -9.24
C PRO A 465 4.91 1.20 -8.91
N GLN A 466 5.50 0.39 -9.80
CA GLN A 466 5.68 -1.07 -9.57
C GLN A 466 7.12 -1.47 -9.23
N GLY A 467 8.06 -0.53 -9.24
CA GLY A 467 9.48 -0.81 -9.06
C GLY A 467 10.29 0.48 -9.01
N ARG A 468 11.57 0.40 -9.39
CA ARG A 468 12.48 1.55 -9.39
C ARG A 468 11.99 2.65 -10.31
N VAL A 469 12.04 3.87 -9.81
CA VAL A 469 11.66 5.08 -10.55
C VAL A 469 12.91 5.87 -10.87
N TYR A 470 13.00 6.31 -12.12
CA TYR A 470 14.09 7.13 -12.62
C TYR A 470 13.54 8.47 -13.08
N TRP A 471 14.29 9.55 -12.90
CA TRP A 471 13.87 10.90 -13.27
C TRP A 471 14.80 11.48 -14.34
N GLY A 472 14.20 11.96 -15.43
CA GLY A 472 14.86 12.71 -16.49
C GLY A 472 14.48 14.18 -16.44
N ARG A 473 15.35 15.07 -16.94
CA ARG A 473 15.03 16.51 -17.06
C ARG A 473 14.28 16.77 -18.35
N GLU A 474 13.20 17.53 -18.25
CA GLU A 474 12.46 18.07 -19.38
C GLU A 474 12.27 19.57 -19.21
N THR A 475 12.37 20.32 -20.31
CA THR A 475 12.02 21.73 -20.33
C THR A 475 10.55 21.86 -20.74
N ALA A 476 9.69 22.18 -19.78
CA ALA A 476 8.29 22.45 -20.00
C ALA A 476 8.06 23.79 -20.73
N GLU A 477 6.82 24.03 -21.12
CA GLU A 477 6.36 25.29 -21.70
C GLU A 477 6.78 26.48 -20.82
N TYR A 478 7.23 27.58 -21.45
CA TYR A 478 7.81 28.76 -20.79
C TYR A 478 9.17 28.57 -20.10
N GLY A 479 9.91 27.50 -20.40
CA GLY A 479 11.31 27.32 -19.96
C GLY A 479 11.47 26.83 -18.52
N ARG A 480 10.38 26.37 -17.89
CA ARG A 480 10.44 25.71 -16.57
C ARG A 480 11.06 24.31 -16.72
N VAL A 481 12.01 23.96 -15.87
CA VAL A 481 12.57 22.59 -15.85
C VAL A 481 11.68 21.74 -14.95
N LEU A 482 11.16 20.64 -15.48
CA LEU A 482 10.48 19.59 -14.72
C LEU A 482 11.34 18.33 -14.74
N MET A 483 11.22 17.54 -13.68
CA MET A 483 11.68 16.16 -13.66
C MET A 483 10.52 15.28 -14.09
N GLN A 484 10.67 14.47 -15.14
CA GLN A 484 9.69 13.49 -15.60
C GLN A 484 10.19 12.06 -15.37
N LYS A 485 9.27 11.10 -15.24
CA LYS A 485 9.63 9.68 -15.18
C LYS A 485 10.36 9.25 -16.46
N ALA A 486 11.54 8.68 -16.29
CA ALA A 486 12.34 8.10 -17.35
C ALA A 486 12.16 6.56 -17.38
N PRO A 487 12.22 5.93 -18.57
CA PRO A 487 12.03 4.48 -18.74
C PRO A 487 13.16 3.61 -18.16
N GLY A 488 14.25 4.20 -17.65
CA GLY A 488 15.33 3.45 -17.02
C GLY A 488 16.54 4.28 -16.58
N PRO A 489 17.57 3.64 -16.00
CA PRO A 489 18.75 4.33 -15.45
C PRO A 489 19.61 5.00 -16.52
N ALA A 490 19.60 4.49 -17.75
CA ALA A 490 20.37 5.04 -18.87
C ALA A 490 19.89 6.44 -19.29
N GLU A 491 18.64 6.77 -18.99
CA GLU A 491 18.00 8.05 -19.31
C GLU A 491 17.78 8.91 -18.05
N ALA A 492 18.22 8.42 -16.88
CA ALA A 492 18.11 9.12 -15.62
C ALA A 492 19.20 10.18 -15.48
N VAL A 493 18.83 11.36 -14.97
CA VAL A 493 19.80 12.36 -14.52
C VAL A 493 20.00 12.17 -13.02
N ALA A 494 21.24 12.29 -12.52
CA ALA A 494 21.48 12.36 -11.09
C ALA A 494 20.70 13.56 -10.51
N VAL A 495 19.69 13.25 -9.69
CA VAL A 495 18.79 14.24 -9.06
C VAL A 495 19.47 14.88 -7.87
#